data_AF-A0A2T3KVH7-F1
#
_entry.id   AF-A0A2T3KVH7-F1
#
_cell.length_a   1.000
_cell.length_b   1.000
_cell.length_c   1.000
_cell.angle_alpha   90.00
_cell.angle_beta   90.00
_cell.angle_gamma   90.00
#
_symmetry.space_group_name_H-M   'P 1'
#
loop_
_entity.id
_entity.type
_entity.pdbx_description
1 polymer ?
#
loop_
_entity_poly.entity_id
_entity_poly.type
_entity_poly.pdbx_seq_one_letter_code
_entity_poly.pdbx_strand_id
1 'polypeptide(L)'
;MSSKFTKLSLSVAFAIANVAAIGAANAHGWAEFPSARQNTCYNDGGYWSNAIPNAACKASYDKSGVEAFIQRNEVASLNPNYNDINTVKANIKDGQLCAAGMPGKTGLDVPHKDWQKTEIVLDANGEFDFVWTATAPHNPSFWEFYLTKPGHDFTQPLNWDDLELVHTVGNVMPNAGTPYKTYNFKVKLPTDRSGDAVLYTRWQRIDPVGEGFYNCSDITIKQSGNGGEVTPPPVVGGDMNAIPGYFVPAGYQTPAVGDIVRFRLMAPVTGAEVFDHRLVITAANQATWAETLATELNALDSEKLFVGVWNQAAAQYEFNASNVHANQVWVSEKDYAFAVSTIKALEPLPPVPPVDPEEPETEVPEGSWSKTAVYNAGDVVTHMGKTWKAGWWTQGEEPSKAEVWKQVLAEDEKPEVGGWSATKVYYENDVVTHNGDSWKAGWYTKGEEPGTTGEWGVWRKL
;
A
#
# COMPACT_ATOMS: atom_id res chain seq x y z
N MET A 1 -22.22 93.04 -13.71
CA MET A 1 -20.76 93.20 -13.46
C MET A 1 -20.29 91.88 -12.86
N SER A 2 -19.65 91.03 -13.66
CA SER A 2 -18.17 90.89 -13.75
C SER A 2 -17.57 90.37 -12.43
N SER A 3 -16.72 89.34 -12.36
CA SER A 3 -15.99 88.59 -13.37
C SER A 3 -15.13 87.53 -12.65
N LYS A 4 -15.08 86.32 -13.22
CA LYS A 4 -13.92 85.39 -13.37
C LYS A 4 -13.13 84.91 -12.13
N PHE A 5 -13.01 83.59 -12.01
CA PHE A 5 -11.74 82.85 -12.14
C PHE A 5 -12.08 81.42 -12.65
N THR A 6 -11.88 81.12 -13.94
CA THR A 6 -10.73 80.45 -14.60
C THR A 6 -10.76 78.92 -14.52
N LYS A 7 -10.80 78.30 -15.71
CA LYS A 7 -10.67 76.87 -16.07
C LYS A 7 -9.29 76.32 -15.60
N LEU A 8 -8.98 75.02 -15.47
CA LEU A 8 -9.09 73.96 -16.49
C LEU A 8 -8.58 72.59 -15.91
N SER A 9 -9.27 71.51 -16.28
CA SER A 9 -8.84 70.10 -16.49
C SER A 9 -8.10 69.27 -15.43
N LEU A 10 -8.67 68.11 -15.07
CA LEU A 10 -8.22 66.81 -15.61
C LEU A 10 -9.27 65.70 -15.34
N SER A 11 -9.62 64.97 -16.39
CA SER A 11 -10.51 63.81 -16.38
C SER A 11 -9.85 62.60 -15.73
N VAL A 12 -10.52 61.91 -14.80
CA VAL A 12 -10.36 60.46 -14.60
C VAL A 12 -11.72 59.89 -14.20
N ALA A 13 -12.31 59.10 -15.11
CA ALA A 13 -13.43 58.23 -14.80
C ALA A 13 -12.90 57.01 -14.02
N PHE A 14 -13.32 56.86 -12.77
CA PHE A 14 -13.16 55.59 -12.04
C PHE A 14 -14.46 54.79 -12.18
N ALA A 15 -14.54 54.01 -13.26
CA ALA A 15 -15.41 52.84 -13.27
C ALA A 15 -14.72 51.77 -12.42
N ILE A 16 -15.15 51.63 -11.17
CA ILE A 16 -14.74 50.51 -10.32
C ILE A 16 -15.44 49.27 -10.90
N ALA A 17 -14.76 48.59 -11.82
CA ALA A 17 -15.09 47.23 -12.17
C ALA A 17 -14.75 46.36 -10.96
N ASN A 18 -15.76 45.99 -10.17
CA ASN A 18 -15.68 44.86 -9.26
C ASN A 18 -15.57 43.58 -10.11
N VAL A 19 -14.36 43.30 -10.61
CA VAL A 19 -14.02 41.95 -11.04
C VAL A 19 -13.84 41.16 -9.76
N ALA A 20 -14.94 40.58 -9.27
CA ALA A 20 -14.83 39.46 -8.35
C ALA A 20 -14.03 38.40 -9.09
N ALA A 21 -12.78 38.17 -8.66
CA ALA A 21 -12.04 36.99 -9.05
C ALA A 21 -12.86 35.79 -8.57
N ILE A 22 -13.63 35.19 -9.48
CA ILE A 22 -14.23 33.87 -9.28
C ILE A 22 -13.02 32.94 -9.22
N GLY A 23 -12.50 32.72 -8.01
CA GLY A 23 -11.50 31.68 -7.80
C GLY A 23 -12.10 30.40 -8.33
N ALA A 24 -11.38 29.71 -9.21
CA ALA A 24 -11.71 28.37 -9.64
C ALA A 24 -11.73 27.49 -8.38
N ALA A 25 -12.91 27.35 -7.78
CA ALA A 25 -13.13 26.44 -6.69
C ALA A 25 -13.22 25.06 -7.34
N ASN A 26 -12.08 24.38 -7.34
CA ASN A 26 -11.88 23.04 -7.86
C ASN A 26 -12.70 22.05 -7.02
N ALA A 27 -13.64 21.32 -7.64
CA ALA A 27 -14.36 20.21 -7.00
C ALA A 27 -13.66 18.92 -7.32
N HIS A 28 -13.51 18.01 -6.37
CA HIS A 28 -12.63 16.87 -6.59
C HIS A 28 -13.02 15.72 -5.67
N GLY A 29 -13.02 14.51 -6.20
CA GLY A 29 -13.30 13.30 -5.46
C GLY A 29 -13.43 12.07 -6.34
N TRP A 30 -13.76 10.95 -5.71
CA TRP A 30 -13.95 9.67 -6.38
C TRP A 30 -14.95 8.79 -5.60
N ALA A 31 -15.52 7.79 -6.28
CA ALA A 31 -16.29 6.74 -5.62
C ALA A 31 -15.33 5.85 -4.80
N GLU A 32 -15.48 5.89 -3.48
CA GLU A 32 -14.72 5.08 -2.54
C GLU A 32 -15.33 3.69 -2.44
N PHE A 33 -16.66 3.62 -2.36
CA PHE A 33 -17.41 2.38 -2.32
C PHE A 33 -18.69 2.45 -3.17
N PRO A 34 -18.87 1.55 -4.15
CA PRO A 34 -17.86 0.64 -4.68
C PRO A 34 -16.72 1.42 -5.34
N SER A 35 -15.49 0.92 -5.18
CA SER A 35 -14.29 1.69 -5.57
C SER A 35 -14.25 1.94 -7.07
N ALA A 36 -13.96 3.19 -7.46
CA ALA A 36 -13.77 3.55 -8.86
C ALA A 36 -12.45 3.00 -9.41
N ARG A 37 -12.40 2.62 -10.69
CA ARG A 37 -11.22 2.05 -11.38
C ARG A 37 -9.93 2.81 -11.08
N GLN A 38 -9.96 4.14 -11.23
CA GLN A 38 -8.78 4.97 -11.04
C GLN A 38 -8.35 5.05 -9.57
N ASN A 39 -9.30 4.93 -8.63
CA ASN A 39 -8.99 4.87 -7.20
C ASN A 39 -8.36 3.53 -6.84
N THR A 40 -8.88 2.42 -7.37
CA THR A 40 -8.23 1.11 -7.27
C THR A 40 -6.81 1.19 -7.79
N CYS A 41 -6.59 1.67 -9.02
CA CYS A 41 -5.25 1.77 -9.59
C CYS A 41 -4.30 2.74 -8.87
N TYR A 42 -4.84 3.78 -8.21
CA TYR A 42 -4.03 4.61 -7.33
C TYR A 42 -3.60 3.83 -6.08
N ASN A 43 -4.53 3.12 -5.45
CA ASN A 43 -4.29 2.34 -4.24
C ASN A 43 -3.40 1.12 -4.52
N ASP A 44 -3.45 0.57 -5.73
CA ASP A 44 -2.56 -0.45 -6.28
C ASP A 44 -1.08 -0.06 -6.15
N GLY A 45 -0.78 1.23 -6.35
CA GLY A 45 0.60 1.73 -6.34
C GLY A 45 1.43 1.17 -7.50
N GLY A 46 2.76 1.21 -7.34
CA GLY A 46 3.69 0.56 -8.28
C GLY A 46 3.90 1.24 -9.64
N TYR A 47 3.05 2.21 -9.98
CA TYR A 47 3.13 3.02 -11.21
C TYR A 47 4.34 3.98 -11.28
N TRP A 48 5.06 4.18 -10.17
CA TRP A 48 6.34 4.91 -10.15
C TRP A 48 7.54 4.06 -10.56
N SER A 49 7.45 2.74 -10.38
CA SER A 49 8.52 1.77 -10.66
C SER A 49 8.16 0.81 -11.81
N ASN A 50 7.05 1.07 -12.51
CA ASN A 50 6.47 0.20 -13.54
C ASN A 50 6.25 -1.25 -13.05
N ALA A 51 5.91 -1.39 -11.77
CA ALA A 51 5.55 -2.64 -11.14
C ALA A 51 4.10 -2.49 -10.65
N ILE A 52 3.13 -2.47 -11.55
CA ILE A 52 1.69 -2.36 -11.19
C ILE A 52 1.13 -3.78 -11.07
N PRO A 53 0.47 -4.14 -9.95
CA PRO A 53 0.10 -5.54 -9.66
C PRO A 53 -1.14 -5.96 -10.43
N ASN A 54 -2.17 -5.11 -10.45
CA ASN A 54 -3.38 -5.37 -11.20
C ASN A 54 -3.12 -5.23 -12.71
N ALA A 55 -3.39 -6.30 -13.46
CA ALA A 55 -3.16 -6.34 -14.90
C ALA A 55 -4.00 -5.32 -15.69
N ALA A 56 -5.23 -5.01 -15.25
CA ALA A 56 -6.03 -3.96 -15.87
C ALA A 56 -5.46 -2.56 -15.59
N CYS A 57 -5.02 -2.29 -14.36
CA CYS A 57 -4.32 -1.05 -14.03
C CYS A 57 -3.00 -0.91 -14.80
N LYS A 58 -2.26 -2.01 -14.99
CA LYS A 58 -1.07 -2.02 -15.84
C LYS A 58 -1.42 -1.68 -17.29
N ALA A 59 -2.48 -2.27 -17.85
CA ALA A 59 -2.95 -1.96 -19.20
C ALA A 59 -3.40 -0.49 -19.34
N SER A 60 -4.07 0.05 -18.32
CA SER A 60 -4.44 1.47 -18.25
C SER A 60 -3.19 2.37 -18.25
N TYR A 61 -2.20 2.05 -17.42
CA TYR A 61 -0.95 2.80 -17.35
C TYR A 61 -0.19 2.75 -18.68
N ASP A 62 -0.11 1.59 -19.32
CA ASP A 62 0.56 1.43 -20.61
C ASP A 62 -0.11 2.25 -21.72
N LYS A 63 -1.40 2.54 -21.57
CA LYS A 63 -2.18 3.32 -22.53
C LYS A 63 -2.03 4.83 -22.36
N SER A 64 -2.12 5.36 -21.13
CA SER A 64 -2.17 6.81 -20.90
C SER A 64 -1.27 7.31 -19.76
N GLY A 65 -0.41 6.47 -19.21
CA GLY A 65 0.53 6.82 -18.15
C GLY A 65 -0.12 7.01 -16.78
N VAL A 66 0.59 7.71 -15.91
CA VAL A 66 0.26 7.84 -14.47
C VAL A 66 -0.88 8.81 -14.17
N GLU A 67 -1.22 9.72 -15.09
CA GLU A 67 -2.14 10.84 -14.83
C GLU A 67 -3.51 10.36 -14.33
N ALA A 68 -4.05 9.29 -14.92
CA ALA A 68 -5.31 8.68 -14.49
C ALA A 68 -5.32 8.34 -12.99
N PHE A 69 -4.19 7.95 -12.43
CA PHE A 69 -4.09 7.48 -11.05
C PHE A 69 -3.83 8.64 -10.09
N ILE A 70 -2.82 9.48 -10.37
CA ILE A 70 -2.48 10.60 -9.48
C ILE A 70 -3.52 11.72 -9.48
N GLN A 71 -4.29 11.85 -10.57
CA GLN A 71 -5.46 12.73 -10.67
C GLN A 71 -6.76 11.93 -10.52
N ARG A 72 -6.77 10.92 -9.63
CA ARG A 72 -7.95 10.07 -9.35
C ARG A 72 -9.19 10.86 -8.94
N ASN A 73 -8.98 12.04 -8.37
CA ASN A 73 -9.99 12.94 -7.86
C ASN A 73 -10.54 13.92 -8.91
N GLU A 74 -10.00 13.91 -10.15
CA GLU A 74 -10.36 14.84 -11.22
C GLU A 74 -10.73 14.10 -12.52
N VAL A 75 -11.38 12.93 -12.44
CA VAL A 75 -11.95 12.31 -13.65
C VAL A 75 -13.24 13.05 -13.98
N ALA A 76 -13.11 14.13 -14.75
CA ALA A 76 -14.12 15.18 -14.86
C ALA A 76 -14.30 15.72 -16.28
N SER A 77 -15.44 16.35 -16.53
CA SER A 77 -15.73 17.08 -17.77
C SER A 77 -16.55 18.33 -17.48
N LEU A 78 -16.22 19.43 -18.15
CA LEU A 78 -16.93 20.71 -18.04
C LEU A 78 -18.13 20.72 -19.00
N ASN A 79 -19.32 20.94 -18.45
CA ASN A 79 -20.57 20.88 -19.20
C ASN A 79 -21.51 22.03 -18.77
N PRO A 80 -21.40 23.25 -19.33
CA PRO A 80 -22.25 24.38 -18.93
C PRO A 80 -23.76 24.09 -19.05
N ASN A 81 -24.18 23.30 -20.04
CA ASN A 81 -25.55 22.81 -20.20
C ASN A 81 -25.73 21.40 -19.61
N TYR A 82 -25.25 21.17 -18.39
CA TYR A 82 -25.22 19.84 -17.75
C TYR A 82 -26.57 19.14 -17.62
N ASN A 83 -27.70 19.85 -17.67
CA ASN A 83 -29.04 19.25 -17.64
C ASN A 83 -29.45 18.61 -18.99
N ASP A 84 -28.79 18.96 -20.09
CA ASP A 84 -28.98 18.29 -21.38
C ASP A 84 -27.96 17.15 -21.51
N ILE A 85 -28.43 15.92 -21.34
CA ILE A 85 -27.58 14.74 -21.43
C ILE A 85 -26.90 14.62 -22.80
N ASN A 86 -27.49 15.15 -23.88
CA ASN A 86 -26.85 15.10 -25.20
C ASN A 86 -25.60 15.97 -25.25
N THR A 87 -25.60 17.11 -24.55
CA THR A 87 -24.40 17.94 -24.38
C THR A 87 -23.31 17.17 -23.64
N VAL A 88 -23.67 16.44 -22.57
CA VAL A 88 -22.72 15.60 -21.82
C VAL A 88 -22.14 14.49 -22.71
N LYS A 89 -22.99 13.77 -23.44
CA LYS A 89 -22.60 12.71 -24.38
C LYS A 89 -21.72 13.22 -25.53
N ALA A 90 -21.91 14.47 -25.96
CA ALA A 90 -21.07 15.08 -27.00
C ALA A 90 -19.64 15.35 -26.51
N ASN A 91 -19.49 15.69 -25.22
CA ASN A 91 -18.19 15.96 -24.59
C ASN A 91 -17.49 14.67 -24.12
N ILE A 92 -18.25 13.70 -23.61
CA ILE A 92 -17.77 12.38 -23.19
C ILE A 92 -18.29 11.38 -24.22
N LYS A 93 -17.49 11.09 -25.24
CA LYS A 93 -17.93 10.23 -26.34
C LYS A 93 -17.92 8.76 -25.93
N ASP A 94 -18.65 7.95 -26.69
CA ASP A 94 -18.60 6.49 -26.62
C ASP A 94 -17.15 5.97 -26.61
N GLY A 95 -16.89 5.01 -25.73
CA GLY A 95 -15.56 4.47 -25.46
C GLY A 95 -14.64 5.39 -24.65
N GLN A 96 -15.14 6.51 -24.10
CA GLN A 96 -14.37 7.46 -23.28
C GLN A 96 -15.01 7.75 -21.92
N LEU A 97 -15.99 6.95 -21.52
CA LEU A 97 -16.83 7.22 -20.34
C LEU A 97 -16.01 7.16 -19.05
N CYS A 98 -15.20 6.11 -18.86
CA CYS A 98 -14.42 5.91 -17.65
C CYS A 98 -13.26 6.90 -17.50
N ALA A 99 -12.83 7.55 -18.59
CA ALA A 99 -11.91 8.68 -18.57
C ALA A 99 -12.60 10.06 -18.55
N ALA A 100 -13.93 10.13 -18.54
CA ALA A 100 -14.69 11.37 -18.70
C ALA A 100 -14.32 12.18 -19.96
N GLY A 101 -13.92 11.51 -21.05
CA GLY A 101 -13.44 12.18 -22.27
C GLY A 101 -12.02 12.79 -22.16
N MET A 102 -11.32 12.60 -21.04
CA MET A 102 -10.00 13.21 -20.81
C MET A 102 -8.89 12.45 -21.55
N PRO A 103 -8.12 13.10 -22.46
CA PRO A 103 -7.07 12.43 -23.23
C PRO A 103 -5.98 11.75 -22.37
N GLY A 104 -5.60 12.38 -21.26
CA GLY A 104 -4.58 11.88 -20.32
C GLY A 104 -5.03 10.68 -19.48
N LYS A 105 -6.32 10.29 -19.55
CA LYS A 105 -6.89 9.24 -18.70
C LYS A 105 -7.53 8.09 -19.48
N THR A 106 -7.34 8.05 -20.81
CA THR A 106 -7.93 7.05 -21.72
C THR A 106 -7.58 5.60 -21.41
N GLY A 107 -6.58 5.34 -20.57
CA GLY A 107 -6.30 4.01 -20.03
C GLY A 107 -7.46 3.42 -19.22
N LEU A 108 -8.27 4.26 -18.57
CA LEU A 108 -9.43 3.83 -17.78
C LEU A 108 -10.54 3.19 -18.63
N ASP A 109 -10.54 3.45 -19.94
CA ASP A 109 -11.48 2.90 -20.91
C ASP A 109 -11.00 1.60 -21.58
N VAL A 110 -9.80 1.11 -21.24
CA VAL A 110 -9.26 -0.13 -21.80
C VAL A 110 -10.12 -1.33 -21.36
N PRO A 111 -10.67 -2.13 -22.28
CA PRO A 111 -11.37 -3.36 -21.94
C PRO A 111 -10.39 -4.36 -21.35
N HIS A 112 -10.67 -4.85 -20.14
CA HIS A 112 -9.81 -5.81 -19.47
C HIS A 112 -10.61 -6.68 -18.50
N LYS A 113 -10.36 -7.99 -18.50
CA LYS A 113 -11.08 -8.94 -17.62
C LYS A 113 -10.70 -8.83 -16.14
N ASP A 114 -9.52 -8.26 -15.87
CA ASP A 114 -8.93 -8.19 -14.52
C ASP A 114 -9.17 -6.84 -13.83
N TRP A 115 -10.10 -6.01 -14.32
CA TRP A 115 -10.60 -4.88 -13.54
C TRP A 115 -11.13 -5.39 -12.19
N GLN A 116 -10.64 -4.83 -11.09
CA GLN A 116 -11.00 -5.31 -9.76
C GLN A 116 -12.46 -4.99 -9.45
N LYS A 117 -13.23 -6.02 -9.13
CA LYS A 117 -14.66 -5.89 -8.83
C LYS A 117 -14.89 -5.72 -7.34
N THR A 118 -15.76 -4.79 -6.98
CA THR A 118 -16.29 -4.67 -5.62
C THR A 118 -17.60 -5.46 -5.54
N GLU A 119 -17.70 -6.38 -4.59
CA GLU A 119 -18.97 -7.04 -4.32
C GLU A 119 -19.94 -6.07 -3.64
N ILE A 120 -21.15 -5.98 -4.17
CA ILE A 120 -22.27 -5.30 -3.52
C ILE A 120 -23.41 -6.30 -3.34
N VAL A 121 -24.10 -6.23 -2.19
CA VAL A 121 -25.31 -7.00 -1.92
C VAL A 121 -26.45 -6.01 -1.71
N LEU A 122 -27.53 -6.19 -2.46
CA LEU A 122 -28.72 -5.37 -2.33
C LEU A 122 -29.52 -5.82 -1.11
N ASP A 123 -29.96 -4.85 -0.31
CA ASP A 123 -30.89 -5.07 0.78
C ASP A 123 -32.31 -5.42 0.27
N ALA A 124 -33.25 -5.61 1.19
CA ALA A 124 -34.63 -5.95 0.86
C ALA A 124 -35.36 -4.89 0.00
N ASN A 125 -34.84 -3.65 -0.07
CA ASN A 125 -35.38 -2.56 -0.88
C ASN A 125 -34.72 -2.46 -2.26
N GLY A 126 -33.73 -3.32 -2.55
CA GLY A 126 -32.89 -3.23 -3.74
C GLY A 126 -31.81 -2.15 -3.63
N GLU A 127 -31.40 -1.79 -2.40
CA GLU A 127 -30.48 -0.69 -2.13
C GLU A 127 -29.14 -1.19 -1.58
N PHE A 128 -28.06 -0.46 -1.84
CA PHE A 128 -26.76 -0.66 -1.22
C PHE A 128 -26.20 0.69 -0.76
N ASP A 129 -25.29 0.69 0.21
CA ASP A 129 -24.63 1.91 0.67
C ASP A 129 -23.56 2.38 -0.33
N PHE A 130 -23.54 3.67 -0.64
CA PHE A 130 -22.57 4.31 -1.53
C PHE A 130 -21.76 5.34 -0.76
N VAL A 131 -20.45 5.40 -1.03
CA VAL A 131 -19.52 6.37 -0.44
C VAL A 131 -18.71 7.05 -1.51
N TRP A 132 -18.78 8.38 -1.54
CA TRP A 132 -17.89 9.22 -2.33
C TRP A 132 -16.92 9.98 -1.43
N THR A 133 -15.63 9.86 -1.67
CA THR A 133 -14.60 10.66 -0.99
C THR A 133 -14.39 11.97 -1.75
N ALA A 134 -14.53 13.11 -1.07
CA ALA A 134 -14.35 14.43 -1.66
C ALA A 134 -13.17 15.17 -1.03
N THR A 135 -12.11 15.39 -1.83
CA THR A 135 -10.98 16.23 -1.41
C THR A 135 -11.37 17.70 -1.38
N ALA A 136 -12.33 18.08 -2.23
CA ALA A 136 -13.00 19.37 -2.19
C ALA A 136 -14.51 19.16 -2.39
N PRO A 137 -15.34 19.29 -1.34
CA PRO A 137 -16.80 19.12 -1.46
C PRO A 137 -17.44 20.33 -2.15
N HIS A 138 -18.49 20.09 -2.94
CA HIS A 138 -19.25 21.14 -3.62
C HIS A 138 -20.76 20.91 -3.56
N ASN A 139 -21.44 21.98 -3.15
CA ASN A 139 -22.89 22.07 -3.07
C ASN A 139 -23.30 23.49 -3.54
N PRO A 140 -24.40 23.66 -4.28
CA PRO A 140 -25.34 22.63 -4.68
C PRO A 140 -24.79 21.68 -5.76
N SER A 141 -25.12 20.39 -5.65
CA SER A 141 -24.78 19.35 -6.63
C SER A 141 -25.89 18.29 -6.69
N PHE A 142 -25.81 17.37 -7.65
CA PHE A 142 -26.66 16.18 -7.72
C PHE A 142 -25.88 14.97 -8.24
N TRP A 143 -26.49 13.80 -8.16
CA TRP A 143 -25.89 12.52 -8.48
C TRP A 143 -26.78 11.74 -9.43
N GLU A 144 -26.17 11.10 -10.41
CA GLU A 144 -26.82 10.13 -11.28
C GLU A 144 -25.99 8.85 -11.28
N PHE A 145 -26.70 7.72 -11.19
CA PHE A 145 -26.11 6.40 -11.20
C PHE A 145 -26.66 5.66 -12.40
N TYR A 146 -25.74 5.22 -13.25
CA TYR A 146 -26.03 4.43 -14.43
C TYR A 146 -25.44 3.03 -14.24
N LEU A 147 -26.12 2.02 -14.75
CA LEU A 147 -25.66 0.64 -14.69
C LEU A 147 -25.58 0.08 -16.11
N THR A 148 -24.58 -0.76 -16.37
CA THR A 148 -24.56 -1.55 -17.60
C THR A 148 -25.80 -2.42 -17.71
N LYS A 149 -26.43 -2.44 -18.88
CA LYS A 149 -27.59 -3.28 -19.19
C LYS A 149 -27.21 -4.77 -19.09
N PRO A 150 -28.19 -5.66 -18.81
CA PRO A 150 -27.96 -7.10 -18.81
C PRO A 150 -27.33 -7.58 -20.12
N GLY A 151 -26.33 -8.44 -20.03
CA GLY A 151 -25.63 -9.00 -21.20
C GLY A 151 -24.58 -8.07 -21.83
N HIS A 152 -24.19 -6.98 -21.15
CA HIS A 152 -23.09 -6.12 -21.58
C HIS A 152 -21.80 -6.93 -21.86
N ASP A 153 -21.14 -6.59 -22.97
CA ASP A 153 -19.89 -7.21 -23.40
C ASP A 153 -18.68 -6.47 -22.82
N PHE A 154 -18.12 -7.00 -21.74
CA PHE A 154 -16.94 -6.45 -21.06
C PHE A 154 -15.64 -6.51 -21.90
N THR A 155 -15.67 -7.10 -23.10
CA THR A 155 -14.53 -7.09 -24.02
C THR A 155 -14.48 -5.83 -24.89
N GLN A 156 -15.51 -4.98 -24.84
CA GLN A 156 -15.59 -3.72 -25.58
C GLN A 156 -15.48 -2.50 -24.65
N PRO A 157 -15.04 -1.34 -25.17
CA PRO A 157 -15.12 -0.09 -24.43
C PRO A 157 -16.58 0.27 -24.11
N LEU A 158 -16.80 0.86 -22.94
CA LEU A 158 -18.14 1.24 -22.47
C LEU A 158 -18.69 2.42 -23.28
N ASN A 159 -19.92 2.29 -23.77
CA ASN A 159 -20.63 3.31 -24.53
C ASN A 159 -21.89 3.77 -23.79
N TRP A 160 -22.46 4.91 -24.16
CA TRP A 160 -23.68 5.42 -23.52
C TRP A 160 -24.89 4.51 -23.72
N ASP A 161 -24.94 3.79 -24.85
CA ASP A 161 -26.03 2.86 -25.15
C ASP A 161 -25.93 1.55 -24.36
N ASP A 162 -24.79 1.27 -23.74
CA ASP A 162 -24.62 0.16 -22.81
C ASP A 162 -25.25 0.46 -21.44
N LEU A 163 -25.53 1.73 -21.14
CA LEU A 163 -25.95 2.19 -19.82
C LEU A 163 -27.46 2.47 -19.74
N GLU A 164 -28.01 2.24 -18.56
CA GLU A 164 -29.34 2.68 -18.13
C GLU A 164 -29.22 3.54 -16.87
N LEU A 165 -29.95 4.66 -16.80
CA LEU A 165 -30.04 5.45 -15.56
C LEU A 165 -30.90 4.68 -14.56
N VAL A 166 -30.32 4.29 -13.42
CA VAL A 166 -30.98 3.46 -12.41
C VAL A 166 -31.38 4.24 -11.17
N HIS A 167 -30.64 5.29 -10.83
CA HIS A 167 -30.93 6.10 -9.65
C HIS A 167 -30.45 7.54 -9.78
N THR A 168 -31.11 8.45 -9.07
CA THR A 168 -30.71 9.85 -8.97
C THR A 168 -30.82 10.30 -7.52
N VAL A 169 -29.83 11.05 -7.05
CA VAL A 169 -29.85 11.66 -5.73
C VAL A 169 -29.67 13.17 -5.87
N GLY A 170 -30.48 13.95 -5.15
CA GLY A 170 -30.40 15.40 -5.18
C GLY A 170 -29.18 15.94 -4.42
N ASN A 171 -29.29 17.17 -3.94
CA ASN A 171 -28.24 17.80 -3.16
C ASN A 171 -28.09 17.16 -1.77
N VAL A 172 -26.97 16.48 -1.53
CA VAL A 172 -26.61 15.86 -0.25
C VAL A 172 -25.47 16.65 0.40
N MET A 173 -25.54 16.93 1.70
CA MET A 173 -24.44 17.59 2.40
C MET A 173 -23.33 16.59 2.75
N PRO A 174 -22.04 16.97 2.65
CA PRO A 174 -20.95 16.06 3.00
C PRO A 174 -20.86 15.86 4.51
N ASN A 175 -20.49 14.64 4.90
CA ASN A 175 -20.10 14.30 6.26
C ASN A 175 -18.67 14.79 6.54
N ALA A 176 -18.41 15.15 7.79
CA ALA A 176 -17.06 15.43 8.24
C ALA A 176 -16.22 14.13 8.18
N GLY A 177 -14.96 14.25 7.77
CA GLY A 177 -14.02 13.14 7.70
C GLY A 177 -12.58 13.63 7.66
N THR A 178 -11.63 12.72 7.93
CA THR A 178 -10.19 13.01 7.92
C THR A 178 -9.47 11.84 7.26
N PRO A 179 -8.67 12.06 6.20
CA PRO A 179 -8.20 13.36 5.69
C PRO A 179 -9.23 14.12 4.83
N TYR A 180 -10.27 13.44 4.33
CA TYR A 180 -11.24 14.02 3.41
C TYR A 180 -12.67 13.87 3.91
N LYS A 181 -13.56 14.73 3.42
CA LYS A 181 -15.00 14.64 3.67
C LYS A 181 -15.61 13.57 2.76
N THR A 182 -16.76 13.04 3.13
CA THR A 182 -17.45 12.02 2.33
C THR A 182 -18.90 12.38 2.08
N TYR A 183 -19.47 11.88 0.98
CA TYR A 183 -20.92 11.84 0.77
C TYR A 183 -21.36 10.39 0.91
N ASN A 184 -22.30 10.14 1.82
CA ASN A 184 -22.78 8.79 2.13
C ASN A 184 -24.29 8.76 1.94
N PHE A 185 -24.80 7.82 1.16
CA PHE A 185 -26.23 7.61 0.95
C PHE A 185 -26.47 6.25 0.29
N LYS A 186 -27.71 5.76 0.32
CA LYS A 186 -28.09 4.51 -0.35
C LYS A 186 -28.35 4.74 -1.83
N VAL A 187 -27.95 3.77 -2.66
CA VAL A 187 -28.22 3.73 -4.10
C VAL A 187 -29.09 2.53 -4.41
N LYS A 188 -30.20 2.77 -5.09
CA LYS A 188 -31.14 1.73 -5.52
C LYS A 188 -30.78 1.18 -6.89
N LEU A 189 -30.72 -0.15 -7.01
CA LEU A 189 -30.59 -0.85 -8.29
C LEU A 189 -31.87 -1.62 -8.63
N PRO A 190 -32.13 -1.91 -9.93
CA PRO A 190 -33.22 -2.80 -10.31
C PRO A 190 -33.02 -4.19 -9.70
N THR A 191 -34.09 -4.76 -9.11
CA THR A 191 -34.02 -6.02 -8.35
C THR A 191 -33.81 -7.26 -9.21
N ASP A 192 -33.96 -7.13 -10.53
CA ASP A 192 -33.67 -8.18 -11.52
C ASP A 192 -32.18 -8.22 -11.93
N ARG A 193 -31.33 -7.33 -11.39
CA ARG A 193 -29.89 -7.30 -11.66
C ARG A 193 -29.12 -8.24 -10.74
N SER A 194 -28.17 -8.98 -11.30
CA SER A 194 -27.23 -9.84 -10.56
C SER A 194 -25.98 -10.10 -11.41
N GLY A 195 -24.88 -10.51 -10.76
CA GLY A 195 -23.61 -10.78 -11.44
C GLY A 195 -22.81 -9.52 -11.72
N ASP A 196 -21.86 -9.62 -12.63
CA ASP A 196 -20.90 -8.55 -12.90
C ASP A 196 -21.54 -7.40 -13.68
N ALA A 197 -21.17 -6.17 -13.33
CA ALA A 197 -21.63 -4.94 -13.97
C ALA A 197 -20.60 -3.81 -13.81
N VAL A 198 -20.75 -2.74 -14.60
CA VAL A 198 -20.10 -1.45 -14.33
C VAL A 198 -21.15 -0.48 -13.80
N LEU A 199 -20.92 0.06 -12.61
CA LEU A 199 -21.65 1.20 -12.07
C LEU A 199 -20.96 2.48 -12.53
N TYR A 200 -21.64 3.28 -13.34
CA TYR A 200 -21.15 4.57 -13.80
C TYR A 200 -21.81 5.69 -13.00
N THR A 201 -21.00 6.35 -12.16
CA THR A 201 -21.45 7.41 -11.27
C THR A 201 -21.13 8.77 -11.87
N ARG A 202 -22.11 9.68 -11.88
CA ARG A 202 -21.93 11.09 -12.21
C ARG A 202 -22.24 11.95 -10.99
N TRP A 203 -21.25 12.67 -10.48
CA TRP A 203 -21.44 13.76 -9.52
C TRP A 203 -21.40 15.10 -10.27
N GLN A 204 -22.53 15.79 -10.37
CA GLN A 204 -22.66 17.01 -11.15
C GLN A 204 -22.82 18.23 -10.24
N ARG A 205 -21.96 19.23 -10.40
CA ARG A 205 -22.14 20.53 -9.75
C ARG A 205 -23.25 21.33 -10.42
N ILE A 206 -23.97 22.10 -9.61
CA ILE A 206 -25.00 23.03 -10.07
C ILE A 206 -24.41 24.44 -10.05
N ASP A 207 -23.65 24.77 -11.09
CA ASP A 207 -23.08 26.10 -11.30
C ASP A 207 -22.81 26.36 -12.79
N PRO A 208 -22.51 27.60 -13.21
CA PRO A 208 -22.33 27.95 -14.62
C PRO A 208 -21.17 27.27 -15.35
N VAL A 209 -20.15 26.80 -14.65
CA VAL A 209 -19.04 26.03 -15.26
C VAL A 209 -19.53 24.62 -15.60
N GLY A 210 -20.40 24.07 -14.75
CA GLY A 210 -21.05 22.78 -14.99
C GLY A 210 -20.07 21.61 -14.99
N GLU A 211 -19.03 21.70 -14.17
CA GLU A 211 -18.09 20.59 -13.97
C GLU A 211 -18.80 19.38 -13.33
N GLY A 212 -18.65 18.22 -13.96
CA GLY A 212 -19.12 16.93 -13.44
C GLY A 212 -17.99 15.92 -13.36
N PHE A 213 -18.08 15.00 -12.39
CA PHE A 213 -17.13 13.92 -12.15
C PHE A 213 -17.76 12.59 -12.52
N TYR A 214 -17.02 11.77 -13.25
CA TYR A 214 -17.54 10.54 -13.85
C TYR A 214 -16.63 9.38 -13.47
N ASN A 215 -17.17 8.37 -12.81
CA ASN A 215 -16.40 7.26 -12.26
C ASN A 215 -17.04 5.93 -12.68
N CYS A 216 -16.23 5.02 -13.22
CA CYS A 216 -16.60 3.62 -13.41
C CYS A 216 -16.14 2.82 -12.19
N SER A 217 -17.07 2.11 -11.55
CA SER A 217 -16.78 1.10 -10.54
C SER A 217 -17.18 -0.26 -11.09
N ASP A 218 -16.23 -1.19 -11.21
CA ASP A 218 -16.52 -2.58 -11.56
C ASP A 218 -17.08 -3.29 -10.33
N ILE A 219 -18.22 -3.95 -10.47
CA ILE A 219 -18.95 -4.54 -9.35
C ILE A 219 -19.46 -5.94 -9.66
N THR A 220 -19.70 -6.71 -8.61
CA THR A 220 -20.49 -7.96 -8.67
C THR A 220 -21.71 -7.78 -7.77
N ILE A 221 -22.91 -7.83 -8.38
CA ILE A 221 -24.19 -7.63 -7.70
C ILE A 221 -24.70 -8.97 -7.17
N LYS A 222 -24.94 -9.04 -5.87
CA LYS A 222 -25.66 -10.13 -5.21
C LYS A 222 -26.98 -9.64 -4.62
N GLN A 223 -27.94 -10.54 -4.52
CA GLN A 223 -29.19 -10.30 -3.79
C GLN A 223 -29.02 -10.76 -2.33
N SER A 224 -29.58 -10.05 -1.36
CA SER A 224 -29.59 -10.52 0.03
C SER A 224 -30.40 -11.82 0.11
N GLY A 225 -29.71 -12.95 0.21
CA GLY A 225 -30.31 -14.22 0.63
C GLY A 225 -30.10 -14.38 2.12
N ASN A 226 -31.04 -13.96 2.98
CA ASN A 226 -30.96 -14.04 4.45
C ASN A 226 -29.61 -13.60 5.09
N GLY A 227 -28.77 -12.87 4.36
CA GLY A 227 -27.42 -12.44 4.74
C GLY A 227 -27.40 -10.92 4.78
N GLY A 228 -26.80 -10.40 5.86
CA GLY A 228 -26.92 -9.02 6.33
C GLY A 228 -26.63 -7.91 5.31
N GLU A 229 -26.98 -6.70 5.75
CA GLU A 229 -26.77 -5.43 5.04
C GLU A 229 -25.29 -5.21 4.69
N VAL A 230 -25.05 -4.64 3.51
CA VAL A 230 -23.69 -4.34 3.01
C VAL A 230 -23.23 -2.99 3.52
N THR A 231 -22.56 -3.01 4.65
CA THR A 231 -21.88 -1.86 5.22
C THR A 231 -20.50 -1.68 4.58
N PRO A 232 -20.19 -0.52 3.95
CA PRO A 232 -18.86 -0.25 3.41
C PRO A 232 -17.79 -0.51 4.49
N PRO A 233 -16.53 -0.84 4.12
CA PRO A 233 -15.46 -0.95 5.10
C PRO A 233 -15.46 0.31 5.97
N PRO A 234 -15.43 0.19 7.31
CA PRO A 234 -15.66 1.32 8.19
C PRO A 234 -14.56 2.37 7.99
N VAL A 235 -14.88 3.45 7.27
CA VAL A 235 -13.97 4.60 7.11
C VAL A 235 -14.12 5.58 8.31
N VAL A 236 -15.00 5.31 9.27
CA VAL A 236 -15.26 6.22 10.39
C VAL A 236 -15.48 5.46 11.70
N GLY A 237 -14.62 5.69 12.70
CA GLY A 237 -14.92 5.40 14.11
C GLY A 237 -14.12 4.30 14.83
N GLY A 238 -13.01 3.81 14.26
CA GLY A 238 -12.35 2.56 14.69
C GLY A 238 -12.91 1.41 13.86
N ASP A 239 -12.15 0.54 13.21
CA ASP A 239 -11.06 -0.20 13.86
C ASP A 239 -9.85 -0.49 12.99
N MET A 240 -9.80 -0.06 11.72
CA MET A 240 -8.66 -0.35 10.85
C MET A 240 -8.47 0.66 9.72
N ASN A 241 -7.22 1.05 9.45
CA ASN A 241 -6.79 1.94 8.38
C ASN A 241 -5.94 1.15 7.37
N ALA A 242 -6.30 1.19 6.10
CA ALA A 242 -5.47 0.58 5.06
C ALA A 242 -4.14 1.35 4.94
N ILE A 243 -3.03 0.62 4.97
CA ILE A 243 -1.74 1.14 4.52
C ILE A 243 -1.77 1.13 2.98
N PRO A 244 -1.42 2.25 2.30
CA PRO A 244 -1.39 2.29 0.84
C PRO A 244 -0.55 1.16 0.23
N GLY A 245 -1.05 0.56 -0.85
CA GLY A 245 -0.46 -0.61 -1.50
C GLY A 245 -1.09 -1.94 -1.07
N TYR A 246 -0.67 -3.02 -1.74
CA TYR A 246 -1.12 -4.37 -1.41
C TYR A 246 -0.09 -5.15 -0.62
N PHE A 247 -0.62 -6.07 0.19
CA PHE A 247 0.15 -7.01 0.97
C PHE A 247 1.16 -7.80 0.13
N VAL A 248 0.77 -8.27 -1.06
CA VAL A 248 1.68 -8.84 -2.05
C VAL A 248 1.97 -7.78 -3.11
N PRO A 249 3.17 -7.17 -3.11
CA PRO A 249 3.52 -6.16 -4.10
C PRO A 249 3.45 -6.72 -5.53
N ALA A 250 3.26 -5.83 -6.48
CA ALA A 250 3.36 -6.17 -7.89
C ALA A 250 4.74 -6.69 -8.28
N GLY A 251 4.76 -7.66 -9.20
CA GLY A 251 6.03 -8.23 -9.68
C GLY A 251 6.82 -8.94 -8.58
N TYR A 252 6.22 -9.15 -7.40
CA TYR A 252 6.84 -9.92 -6.33
C TYR A 252 7.06 -11.35 -6.81
N GLN A 253 8.32 -11.76 -6.88
CA GLN A 253 8.68 -13.07 -7.39
C GLN A 253 8.21 -14.15 -6.43
N THR A 254 7.62 -15.21 -6.98
CA THR A 254 7.25 -16.39 -6.19
C THR A 254 8.50 -16.91 -5.47
N PRO A 255 8.48 -17.02 -4.13
CA PRO A 255 9.63 -17.49 -3.38
C PRO A 255 9.87 -18.98 -3.65
N ALA A 256 11.13 -19.41 -3.60
CA ALA A 256 11.54 -20.79 -3.77
C ALA A 256 11.40 -21.57 -2.46
N VAL A 257 11.28 -22.90 -2.53
CA VAL A 257 11.39 -23.75 -1.34
C VAL A 257 12.74 -23.52 -0.66
N GLY A 258 12.70 -23.27 0.65
CA GLY A 258 13.85 -22.88 1.47
C GLY A 258 14.00 -21.37 1.67
N ASP A 259 13.36 -20.54 0.84
CA ASP A 259 13.34 -19.09 1.04
C ASP A 259 12.57 -18.74 2.33
N ILE A 260 12.81 -17.54 2.87
CA ILE A 260 12.03 -16.98 3.97
C ILE A 260 11.32 -15.73 3.47
N VAL A 261 9.99 -15.69 3.52
CA VAL A 261 9.24 -14.46 3.34
C VAL A 261 9.14 -13.75 4.68
N ARG A 262 9.58 -12.48 4.72
CA ARG A 262 9.59 -11.62 5.91
C ARG A 262 8.58 -10.49 5.73
N PHE A 263 7.65 -10.35 6.68
CA PHE A 263 6.76 -9.20 6.84
C PHE A 263 7.29 -8.29 7.93
N ARG A 264 7.22 -6.97 7.70
CA ARG A 264 7.57 -5.95 8.69
C ARG A 264 6.52 -4.86 8.76
N LEU A 265 6.31 -4.34 9.95
CA LEU A 265 5.50 -3.14 10.20
C LEU A 265 6.38 -2.05 10.82
N MET A 266 6.27 -0.84 10.28
CA MET A 266 7.01 0.34 10.71
C MET A 266 6.06 1.35 11.34
N ALA A 267 6.40 1.82 12.53
CA ALA A 267 5.59 2.74 13.32
C ALA A 267 5.36 4.08 12.59
N PRO A 268 4.20 4.72 12.83
CA PRO A 268 3.92 6.07 12.36
C PRO A 268 5.01 7.03 12.81
N VAL A 269 5.31 8.02 11.98
CA VAL A 269 6.23 9.16 12.23
C VAL A 269 7.71 8.77 12.36
N THR A 270 8.04 7.78 13.18
CA THR A 270 9.43 7.38 13.50
C THR A 270 10.02 6.42 12.47
N GLY A 271 9.18 5.62 11.79
CA GLY A 271 9.63 4.57 10.87
C GLY A 271 10.33 3.39 11.56
N ALA A 272 10.31 3.31 12.89
CA ALA A 272 10.91 2.21 13.64
C ALA A 272 10.16 0.90 13.35
N GLU A 273 10.90 -0.20 13.12
CA GLU A 273 10.32 -1.53 12.98
C GLU A 273 9.69 -1.95 14.32
N VAL A 274 8.36 -2.10 14.34
CA VAL A 274 7.59 -2.48 15.55
C VAL A 274 7.06 -3.91 15.48
N PHE A 275 7.19 -4.54 14.31
CA PHE A 275 6.77 -5.92 14.10
C PHE A 275 7.60 -6.56 12.98
N ASP A 276 8.05 -7.80 13.20
CA ASP A 276 8.81 -8.63 12.25
C ASP A 276 8.31 -10.08 12.35
N HIS A 277 7.72 -10.57 11.27
CA HIS A 277 7.22 -11.94 11.18
C HIS A 277 7.79 -12.65 9.95
N ARG A 278 8.09 -13.95 10.08
CA ARG A 278 8.84 -14.70 9.07
C ARG A 278 8.20 -16.05 8.80
N LEU A 279 7.93 -16.32 7.52
CA LEU A 279 7.42 -17.58 7.01
C LEU A 279 8.51 -18.29 6.21
N VAL A 280 8.89 -19.50 6.63
CA VAL A 280 9.76 -20.38 5.84
C VAL A 280 8.92 -21.02 4.72
N ILE A 281 9.44 -20.96 3.50
CA ILE A 281 8.80 -21.53 2.33
C ILE A 281 9.16 -23.00 2.21
N THR A 282 8.13 -23.84 2.24
CA THR A 282 8.21 -25.29 2.09
C THR A 282 7.51 -25.68 0.80
N ALA A 283 7.75 -26.91 0.32
CA ALA A 283 7.00 -27.43 -0.83
C ALA A 283 5.48 -27.41 -0.61
N ALA A 284 5.03 -27.49 0.65
CA ALA A 284 3.61 -27.52 1.00
C ALA A 284 2.93 -26.14 0.93
N ASN A 285 3.65 -25.06 1.25
CA ASN A 285 3.07 -23.71 1.30
C ASN A 285 3.51 -22.80 0.14
N GLN A 286 4.42 -23.23 -0.73
CA GLN A 286 4.98 -22.37 -1.79
C GLN A 286 3.90 -21.75 -2.69
N ALA A 287 2.86 -22.51 -3.05
CA ALA A 287 1.78 -22.01 -3.91
C ALA A 287 0.83 -21.05 -3.16
N THR A 288 0.74 -21.17 -1.84
CA THR A 288 -0.22 -20.46 -0.97
C THR A 288 0.46 -19.55 0.05
N TRP A 289 1.74 -19.20 -0.16
CA TRP A 289 2.58 -18.57 0.85
C TRP A 289 1.98 -17.26 1.37
N ALA A 290 1.32 -16.49 0.50
CA ALA A 290 0.70 -15.22 0.85
C ALA A 290 -0.50 -15.43 1.78
N GLU A 291 -1.35 -16.41 1.48
CA GLU A 291 -2.48 -16.80 2.33
C GLU A 291 -1.99 -17.35 3.67
N THR A 292 -0.95 -18.18 3.66
CA THR A 292 -0.33 -18.72 4.88
C THR A 292 0.22 -17.59 5.76
N LEU A 293 0.99 -16.66 5.17
CA LEU A 293 1.56 -15.53 5.90
C LEU A 293 0.46 -14.60 6.42
N ALA A 294 -0.55 -14.26 5.61
CA ALA A 294 -1.68 -13.45 6.04
C ALA A 294 -2.43 -14.12 7.22
N THR A 295 -2.66 -15.42 7.15
CA THR A 295 -3.30 -16.21 8.22
C THR A 295 -2.50 -16.13 9.51
N GLU A 296 -1.18 -16.29 9.46
CA GLU A 296 -0.30 -16.18 10.62
C GLU A 296 -0.32 -14.75 11.20
N LEU A 297 -0.25 -13.73 10.35
CA LEU A 297 -0.31 -12.32 10.78
C LEU A 297 -1.64 -11.98 11.47
N ASN A 298 -2.76 -12.39 10.87
CA ASN A 298 -4.10 -12.14 11.39
C ASN A 298 -4.35 -12.84 12.73
N ALA A 299 -3.63 -13.93 13.02
CA ALA A 299 -3.72 -14.64 14.29
C ALA A 299 -2.87 -14.01 15.43
N LEU A 300 -1.87 -13.18 15.10
CA LEU A 300 -0.91 -12.66 16.07
C LEU A 300 -1.38 -11.41 16.82
N ASP A 301 -2.08 -10.49 16.15
CA ASP A 301 -2.60 -9.26 16.76
C ASP A 301 -3.80 -8.70 15.95
N SER A 302 -4.90 -9.46 15.91
CA SER A 302 -6.09 -9.16 15.09
C SER A 302 -6.74 -7.80 15.37
N GLU A 303 -6.44 -7.19 16.52
CA GLU A 303 -6.94 -5.85 16.90
C GLU A 303 -6.06 -4.72 16.36
N LYS A 304 -4.84 -5.00 15.91
CA LYS A 304 -3.89 -3.98 15.41
C LYS A 304 -3.43 -4.19 13.99
N LEU A 305 -3.50 -5.41 13.47
CA LEU A 305 -3.01 -5.77 12.15
C LEU A 305 -3.91 -6.82 11.50
N PHE A 306 -4.31 -6.57 10.26
CA PHE A 306 -5.02 -7.53 9.45
C PHE A 306 -4.57 -7.45 8.00
N VAL A 307 -4.52 -8.59 7.34
CA VAL A 307 -4.19 -8.73 5.93
C VAL A 307 -5.39 -9.34 5.21
N GLY A 308 -5.97 -8.57 4.28
CA GLY A 308 -7.13 -9.03 3.52
C GLY A 308 -7.86 -7.94 2.77
N VAL A 309 -9.02 -8.31 2.25
CA VAL A 309 -10.07 -7.43 1.73
C VAL A 309 -11.27 -7.50 2.66
N TRP A 310 -12.09 -6.45 2.68
CA TRP A 310 -13.33 -6.48 3.45
C TRP A 310 -14.28 -7.55 2.87
N ASN A 311 -14.55 -8.63 3.61
CA ASN A 311 -15.63 -9.55 3.29
C ASN A 311 -16.91 -9.05 3.96
N GLN A 312 -17.79 -8.55 3.12
CA GLN A 312 -19.05 -8.00 3.56
C GLN A 312 -19.97 -9.03 4.21
N ALA A 313 -20.09 -10.23 3.63
CA ALA A 313 -21.00 -11.26 4.11
C ALA A 313 -20.64 -11.74 5.51
N ALA A 314 -19.35 -11.70 5.83
CA ALA A 314 -18.81 -12.07 7.14
C ALA A 314 -18.63 -10.86 8.08
N ALA A 315 -18.87 -9.63 7.60
CA ALA A 315 -18.63 -8.37 8.31
C ALA A 315 -17.23 -8.29 8.96
N GLN A 316 -16.23 -8.82 8.26
CA GLN A 316 -14.85 -8.88 8.70
C GLN A 316 -13.92 -8.81 7.50
N TYR A 317 -12.67 -8.41 7.72
CA TYR A 317 -11.65 -8.59 6.70
C TYR A 317 -11.35 -10.08 6.52
N GLU A 318 -11.08 -10.50 5.29
CA GLU A 318 -10.66 -11.87 4.95
C GLU A 318 -9.62 -11.85 3.83
N PHE A 319 -8.76 -12.86 3.80
CA PHE A 319 -7.80 -13.00 2.72
C PHE A 319 -8.50 -13.48 1.44
N ASN A 320 -8.37 -12.72 0.35
CA ASN A 320 -8.85 -13.11 -0.97
C ASN A 320 -7.77 -13.92 -1.69
N ALA A 321 -7.87 -15.25 -1.60
CA ALA A 321 -6.97 -16.17 -2.29
C ALA A 321 -7.17 -16.19 -3.82
N SER A 322 -8.36 -15.82 -4.31
CA SER A 322 -8.66 -15.78 -5.75
C SER A 322 -8.00 -14.58 -6.44
N ASN A 323 -7.71 -13.52 -5.70
CA ASN A 323 -6.94 -12.38 -6.16
C ASN A 323 -5.97 -11.94 -5.04
N VAL A 324 -4.79 -12.58 -4.99
CA VAL A 324 -3.77 -12.28 -3.98
C VAL A 324 -3.35 -10.81 -3.97
N HIS A 325 -3.45 -10.14 -5.11
CA HIS A 325 -3.13 -8.72 -5.28
C HIS A 325 -4.27 -7.79 -4.91
N ALA A 326 -5.44 -8.28 -4.47
CA ALA A 326 -6.48 -7.42 -3.92
C ALA A 326 -6.26 -7.13 -2.42
N ASN A 327 -5.47 -7.96 -1.73
CA ASN A 327 -5.32 -7.93 -0.27
C ASN A 327 -4.48 -6.75 0.19
N GLN A 328 -4.97 -5.99 1.16
CA GLN A 328 -4.26 -4.86 1.76
C GLN A 328 -3.84 -5.18 3.19
N VAL A 329 -2.93 -4.38 3.72
CA VAL A 329 -2.56 -4.40 5.13
C VAL A 329 -3.34 -3.31 5.85
N TRP A 330 -4.02 -3.69 6.91
CA TRP A 330 -4.92 -2.87 7.70
C TRP A 330 -4.38 -2.75 9.12
N VAL A 331 -4.38 -1.53 9.67
CA VAL A 331 -3.82 -1.24 11.00
C VAL A 331 -4.68 -0.33 11.85
N SER A 332 -4.61 -0.47 13.17
CA SER A 332 -5.45 0.30 14.09
C SER A 332 -5.22 1.81 14.08
N GLU A 333 -4.05 2.30 13.66
CA GLU A 333 -3.76 3.74 13.54
C GLU A 333 -3.27 4.12 12.12
N LYS A 334 -3.28 5.42 11.82
CA LYS A 334 -2.85 5.94 10.52
C LYS A 334 -1.34 6.00 10.41
N ASP A 335 -0.86 6.15 9.17
CA ASP A 335 0.53 6.46 8.83
C ASP A 335 1.57 5.38 9.18
N TYR A 336 1.14 4.15 9.48
CA TYR A 336 2.02 3.00 9.43
C TYR A 336 2.52 2.75 8.01
N ALA A 337 3.69 2.12 7.92
CA ALA A 337 4.19 1.53 6.69
C ALA A 337 4.46 0.04 6.91
N PHE A 338 4.45 -0.76 5.84
CA PHE A 338 4.82 -2.17 5.91
C PHE A 338 5.79 -2.53 4.77
N ALA A 339 6.47 -3.67 4.93
CA ALA A 339 7.28 -4.25 3.87
C ALA A 339 7.18 -5.79 3.89
N VAL A 340 7.05 -6.37 2.70
CA VAL A 340 7.20 -7.82 2.47
C VAL A 340 8.44 -8.03 1.62
N SER A 341 9.31 -8.97 2.02
CA SER A 341 10.58 -9.24 1.33
C SER A 341 10.97 -10.72 1.40
N THR A 342 11.63 -11.24 0.37
CA THR A 342 12.13 -12.61 0.33
C THR A 342 13.61 -12.62 0.68
N ILE A 343 13.97 -13.37 1.72
CA ILE A 343 15.34 -13.74 2.04
C ILE A 343 15.58 -15.09 1.36
N LYS A 344 16.55 -15.13 0.45
CA LYS A 344 16.83 -16.35 -0.31
C LYS A 344 17.42 -17.44 0.57
N ALA A 345 16.98 -18.67 0.33
CA ALA A 345 17.68 -19.85 0.81
C ALA A 345 19.13 -19.77 0.34
N LEU A 346 20.08 -20.16 1.18
CA LEU A 346 21.43 -20.42 0.68
C LEU A 346 21.32 -21.57 -0.33
N GLU A 347 21.75 -21.34 -1.59
CA GLU A 347 21.76 -22.40 -2.59
C GLU A 347 22.56 -23.61 -2.05
N PRO A 348 22.09 -24.86 -2.23
CA PRO A 348 22.99 -25.99 -2.05
C PRO A 348 24.15 -25.82 -3.02
N LEU A 349 25.37 -25.75 -2.47
CA LEU A 349 26.58 -25.59 -3.27
C LEU A 349 26.62 -26.65 -4.39
N PRO A 350 27.16 -26.31 -5.58
CA PRO A 350 27.36 -27.29 -6.64
C PRO A 350 28.11 -28.51 -6.09
N PRO A 351 27.81 -29.73 -6.58
CA PRO A 351 28.45 -30.94 -6.08
C PRO A 351 29.97 -30.76 -6.13
N VAL A 352 30.60 -30.94 -4.97
CA VAL A 352 32.06 -30.85 -4.82
C VAL A 352 32.67 -31.82 -5.85
N PRO A 353 33.65 -31.38 -6.68
CA PRO A 353 34.35 -32.29 -7.57
C PRO A 353 34.89 -33.49 -6.78
N PRO A 354 34.93 -34.70 -7.37
CA PRO A 354 35.26 -35.92 -6.64
C PRO A 354 36.59 -35.73 -5.88
N VAL A 355 36.51 -35.91 -4.56
CA VAL A 355 37.65 -35.85 -3.66
C VAL A 355 38.58 -37.02 -3.97
N ASP A 356 39.84 -36.70 -4.24
CA ASP A 356 40.96 -37.64 -4.39
C ASP A 356 41.09 -38.47 -3.09
N PRO A 357 41.35 -39.80 -3.13
CA PRO A 357 41.20 -40.63 -1.95
C PRO A 357 42.26 -40.37 -0.88
N GLU A 358 41.75 -40.27 0.36
CA GLU A 358 42.39 -40.57 1.64
C GLU A 358 43.65 -39.78 2.06
N GLU A 359 43.43 -38.83 2.97
CA GLU A 359 44.27 -38.72 4.17
C GLU A 359 43.41 -38.94 5.42
N PRO A 360 43.95 -39.57 6.48
CA PRO A 360 43.16 -40.07 7.59
C PRO A 360 42.61 -38.92 8.44
N GLU A 361 41.29 -38.88 8.61
CA GLU A 361 40.64 -37.97 9.56
C GLU A 361 41.08 -38.33 10.98
N THR A 362 41.87 -37.45 11.59
CA THR A 362 42.07 -37.43 13.03
C THR A 362 40.77 -37.05 13.70
N GLU A 363 40.20 -37.92 14.54
CA GLU A 363 38.98 -37.65 15.32
C GLU A 363 39.11 -36.33 16.10
N VAL A 364 38.29 -35.35 15.72
CA VAL A 364 38.19 -34.07 16.43
C VAL A 364 37.32 -34.30 17.67
N PRO A 365 37.73 -33.88 18.88
CA PRO A 365 36.96 -34.12 20.11
C PRO A 365 35.53 -33.59 20.01
N GLU A 366 34.57 -34.35 20.55
CA GLU A 366 33.14 -34.00 20.55
C GLU A 366 32.91 -32.56 21.06
N GLY A 367 32.18 -31.75 20.28
CA GLY A 367 31.96 -30.33 20.57
C GLY A 367 33.03 -29.37 20.03
N SER A 368 34.11 -29.87 19.42
CA SER A 368 35.09 -29.00 18.76
C SER A 368 34.56 -28.49 17.41
N TRP A 369 34.99 -27.29 17.02
CA TRP A 369 34.69 -26.78 15.69
C TRP A 369 35.38 -27.64 14.63
N SER A 370 34.61 -28.10 13.66
CA SER A 370 35.08 -28.80 12.48
C SER A 370 34.77 -27.95 11.26
N LYS A 371 35.77 -27.80 10.39
CA LYS A 371 35.63 -27.11 9.12
C LYS A 371 34.56 -27.74 8.22
N THR A 372 34.28 -29.03 8.38
CA THR A 372 33.30 -29.77 7.58
C THR A 372 31.91 -29.83 8.23
N ALA A 373 31.78 -29.48 9.51
CA ALA A 373 30.50 -29.52 10.22
C ALA A 373 29.66 -28.26 9.98
N VAL A 374 28.35 -28.45 9.98
CA VAL A 374 27.34 -27.38 9.86
C VAL A 374 26.88 -26.96 11.26
N TYR A 375 26.76 -25.66 11.46
CA TYR A 375 26.30 -25.05 12.71
C TYR A 375 25.16 -24.09 12.45
N ASN A 376 24.09 -24.16 13.25
CA ASN A 376 22.92 -23.29 13.20
C ASN A 376 23.00 -22.19 14.26
N ALA A 377 22.12 -21.21 14.16
CA ALA A 377 22.00 -20.14 15.16
C ALA A 377 21.84 -20.73 16.57
N GLY A 378 22.75 -20.39 17.45
CA GLY A 378 22.77 -20.84 18.83
C GLY A 378 23.68 -22.02 19.13
N ASP A 379 24.18 -22.73 18.12
CA ASP A 379 25.09 -23.87 18.29
C ASP A 379 26.42 -23.41 18.89
N VAL A 380 26.97 -24.24 19.77
CA VAL A 380 28.17 -23.92 20.55
C VAL A 380 29.29 -24.91 20.23
N VAL A 381 30.49 -24.37 19.97
CA VAL A 381 31.68 -25.14 19.63
C VAL A 381 32.90 -24.69 20.39
N THR A 382 33.87 -25.57 20.56
CA THR A 382 35.20 -25.23 21.07
C THR A 382 36.20 -25.10 19.92
N HIS A 383 36.90 -23.97 19.82
CA HIS A 383 37.97 -23.75 18.85
C HIS A 383 39.11 -22.98 19.48
N MET A 384 40.34 -23.46 19.29
CA MET A 384 41.56 -22.89 19.90
C MET A 384 41.45 -22.70 21.43
N GLY A 385 40.78 -23.64 22.12
CA GLY A 385 40.60 -23.61 23.57
C GLY A 385 39.54 -22.61 24.08
N LYS A 386 38.79 -21.96 23.18
CA LYS A 386 37.72 -21.00 23.51
C LYS A 386 36.36 -21.52 23.04
N THR A 387 35.29 -21.10 23.71
CA THR A 387 33.91 -21.45 23.36
C THR A 387 33.30 -20.39 22.47
N TRP A 388 32.62 -20.81 21.40
CA TRP A 388 32.03 -19.93 20.40
C TRP A 388 30.59 -20.34 20.15
N LYS A 389 29.71 -19.35 19.98
CA LYS A 389 28.30 -19.54 19.65
C LYS A 389 27.99 -18.94 18.28
N ALA A 390 27.38 -19.74 17.43
CA ALA A 390 26.95 -19.29 16.11
C ALA A 390 25.77 -18.32 16.23
N GLY A 391 25.83 -17.18 15.54
CA GLY A 391 24.75 -16.20 15.44
C GLY A 391 23.70 -16.58 14.39
N TRP A 392 24.11 -17.31 13.36
CA TRP A 392 23.28 -17.82 12.27
C TRP A 392 23.94 -19.07 11.67
N TRP A 393 23.35 -19.64 10.61
CA TRP A 393 23.87 -20.82 9.93
C TRP A 393 25.29 -20.59 9.37
N THR A 394 26.21 -21.53 9.59
CA THR A 394 27.57 -21.49 9.04
C THR A 394 28.19 -22.89 8.85
N GLN A 395 29.09 -23.02 7.87
CA GLN A 395 29.93 -24.21 7.63
C GLN A 395 31.30 -23.74 7.11
N GLY A 396 32.38 -24.24 7.70
CA GLY A 396 33.76 -23.94 7.26
C GLY A 396 34.31 -22.56 7.60
N GLU A 397 33.47 -21.64 8.10
CA GLU A 397 33.93 -20.36 8.64
C GLU A 397 34.55 -20.56 10.03
N GLU A 398 35.79 -20.11 10.19
CA GLU A 398 36.58 -20.38 11.38
C GLU A 398 36.16 -19.47 12.56
N PRO A 399 35.86 -20.03 13.75
CA PRO A 399 35.68 -19.24 14.95
C PRO A 399 36.93 -18.42 15.24
N SER A 400 36.78 -17.17 15.70
CA SER A 400 37.79 -16.10 15.79
C SER A 400 38.05 -15.26 14.53
N LYS A 401 37.62 -15.70 13.34
CA LYS A 401 37.83 -14.93 12.09
C LYS A 401 36.54 -14.42 11.46
N ALA A 402 35.47 -15.20 11.57
CA ALA A 402 34.20 -14.88 10.92
C ALA A 402 33.17 -14.29 11.90
N GLU A 403 32.40 -13.32 11.42
CA GLU A 403 31.40 -12.57 12.21
C GLU A 403 30.25 -13.42 12.74
N VAL A 404 30.01 -14.59 12.13
CA VAL A 404 28.99 -15.55 12.57
C VAL A 404 29.28 -16.13 13.95
N TRP A 405 30.55 -16.12 14.39
CA TRP A 405 30.96 -16.71 15.66
C TRP A 405 31.14 -15.64 16.74
N LYS A 406 30.34 -15.71 17.79
CA LYS A 406 30.52 -14.90 19.00
C LYS A 406 31.18 -15.72 20.09
N GLN A 407 32.30 -15.25 20.65
CA GLN A 407 32.93 -15.95 21.77
C GLN A 407 31.98 -15.93 22.98
N VAL A 408 31.76 -17.09 23.59
CA VAL A 408 31.06 -17.22 24.87
C VAL A 408 32.12 -17.22 25.96
N LEU A 409 32.11 -16.17 26.79
CA LEU A 409 33.04 -16.02 27.91
C LEU A 409 32.53 -16.82 29.12
N ALA A 410 33.44 -17.49 29.83
CA ALA A 410 33.13 -18.05 31.14
C ALA A 410 32.93 -16.92 32.18
N GLU A 411 32.25 -17.23 33.29
CA GLU A 411 31.84 -16.25 34.31
C GLU A 411 33.01 -15.48 34.95
N ASP A 412 34.23 -16.04 34.89
CA ASP A 412 35.49 -15.47 35.38
C ASP A 412 36.48 -15.10 34.25
N GLU A 413 36.14 -15.33 32.98
CA GLU A 413 36.99 -15.05 31.83
C GLU A 413 36.87 -13.57 31.41
N LYS A 414 37.98 -12.82 31.54
CA LYS A 414 38.07 -11.47 30.96
C LYS A 414 38.32 -11.60 29.45
N PRO A 415 37.55 -10.92 28.59
CA PRO A 415 37.73 -11.01 27.15
C PRO A 415 39.17 -10.66 26.77
N GLU A 416 39.76 -11.37 25.82
CA GLU A 416 41.09 -11.03 25.30
C GLU A 416 40.95 -9.78 24.42
N VAL A 417 41.29 -8.64 25.02
CA VAL A 417 40.91 -7.33 24.49
C VAL A 417 41.93 -6.85 23.46
N GLY A 418 41.55 -6.84 22.18
CA GLY A 418 42.32 -6.17 21.14
C GLY A 418 42.32 -4.64 21.31
N GLY A 419 43.37 -3.97 20.82
CA GLY A 419 43.40 -2.52 20.75
C GLY A 419 42.23 -1.96 19.93
N TRP A 420 41.66 -0.83 20.34
CA TRP A 420 40.65 -0.14 19.57
C TRP A 420 41.19 0.26 18.19
N SER A 421 40.33 0.19 17.17
CA SER A 421 40.64 0.56 15.78
C SER A 421 39.51 1.39 15.20
N ALA A 422 39.84 2.56 14.65
CA ALA A 422 38.88 3.47 14.03
C ALA A 422 38.16 2.86 12.80
N THR A 423 38.73 1.84 12.16
CA THR A 423 38.16 1.21 10.96
C THR A 423 37.32 -0.03 11.27
N LYS A 424 37.38 -0.54 12.50
CA LYS A 424 36.63 -1.73 12.94
C LYS A 424 35.23 -1.32 13.43
N VAL A 425 34.26 -2.18 13.15
CA VAL A 425 32.89 -2.09 13.70
C VAL A 425 32.85 -2.79 15.04
N TYR A 426 32.13 -2.20 15.99
CA TYR A 426 31.89 -2.74 17.32
C TYR A 426 30.39 -2.73 17.62
N TYR A 427 29.91 -3.77 18.30
CA TYR A 427 28.52 -3.93 18.71
C TYR A 427 28.38 -3.79 20.23
N GLU A 428 27.13 -3.74 20.70
CA GLU A 428 26.84 -3.70 22.14
C GLU A 428 27.57 -4.81 22.90
N ASN A 429 28.24 -4.42 23.98
CA ASN A 429 29.09 -5.23 24.86
C ASN A 429 30.46 -5.64 24.31
N ASP A 430 30.85 -5.23 23.10
CA ASP A 430 32.23 -5.43 22.64
C ASP A 430 33.21 -4.67 23.54
N VAL A 431 34.34 -5.31 23.86
CA VAL A 431 35.38 -4.74 24.73
C VAL A 431 36.65 -4.47 23.94
N VAL A 432 37.25 -3.29 24.13
CA VAL A 432 38.50 -2.85 23.50
C VAL A 432 39.47 -2.24 24.51
N THR A 433 40.78 -2.31 24.24
CA THR A 433 41.79 -1.57 24.99
C THR A 433 42.14 -0.30 24.23
N HIS A 434 42.11 0.84 24.91
CA HIS A 434 42.51 2.12 24.33
C HIS A 434 43.15 2.99 25.40
N ASN A 435 44.32 3.55 25.10
CA ASN A 435 45.13 4.36 26.02
C ASN A 435 45.38 3.69 27.40
N GLY A 436 45.53 2.36 27.42
CA GLY A 436 45.81 1.59 28.64
C GLY A 436 44.59 1.24 29.49
N ASP A 437 43.40 1.70 29.11
CA ASP A 437 42.14 1.40 29.76
C ASP A 437 41.29 0.42 28.93
N SER A 438 40.41 -0.33 29.60
CA SER A 438 39.41 -1.19 28.94
C SER A 438 38.09 -0.46 28.79
N TRP A 439 37.44 -0.63 27.64
CA TRP A 439 36.21 0.06 27.28
C TRP A 439 35.21 -0.91 26.69
N LYS A 440 33.94 -0.76 27.07
CA LYS A 440 32.81 -1.55 26.56
C LYS A 440 31.89 -0.67 25.71
N ALA A 441 31.55 -1.13 24.51
CA ALA A 441 30.56 -0.46 23.66
C ALA A 441 29.15 -0.66 24.23
N GLY A 442 28.37 0.42 24.28
CA GLY A 442 26.97 0.40 24.72
C GLY A 442 25.98 0.10 23.59
N TRP A 443 26.40 0.26 22.33
CA TRP A 443 25.62 -0.04 21.12
C TRP A 443 26.56 -0.09 19.91
N TYR A 444 25.99 -0.25 18.71
CA TYR A 444 26.73 -0.24 17.45
C TYR A 444 27.59 1.03 17.29
N THR A 445 28.88 0.87 16.99
CA THR A 445 29.77 1.98 16.67
C THR A 445 30.86 1.60 15.66
N LYS A 446 31.29 2.59 14.87
CA LYS A 446 32.45 2.50 13.99
C LYS A 446 33.16 3.86 13.99
N GLY A 447 34.43 3.87 14.35
CA GLY A 447 35.27 5.08 14.30
C GLY A 447 35.14 6.04 15.48
N GLU A 448 34.19 5.85 16.40
CA GLU A 448 34.13 6.66 17.64
C GLU A 448 35.21 6.19 18.62
N GLU A 449 36.07 7.10 19.07
CA GLU A 449 37.24 6.78 19.90
C GLU A 449 36.88 6.68 21.39
N PRO A 450 37.26 5.60 22.10
CA PRO A 450 36.96 5.44 23.52
C PRO A 450 37.53 6.59 24.36
N GLY A 451 36.70 7.14 25.26
CA GLY A 451 37.08 8.26 26.13
C GLY A 451 36.90 9.66 25.54
N THR A 452 36.50 9.80 24.27
CA THR A 452 36.32 11.11 23.61
C THR A 452 34.86 11.61 23.62
N THR A 453 33.90 10.71 23.85
CA THR A 453 32.46 10.96 23.68
C THR A 453 31.72 11.32 24.97
N GLY A 454 32.43 11.56 26.08
CA GLY A 454 31.83 11.90 27.39
C GLY A 454 31.04 10.76 28.03
N GLU A 455 30.40 11.05 29.17
CA GLU A 455 29.65 10.05 29.99
C GLU A 455 28.44 9.45 29.25
N TRP A 456 27.94 10.13 28.22
CA TRP A 456 26.80 9.71 27.38
C TRP A 456 27.22 9.01 26.08
N GLY A 457 28.51 8.89 25.80
CA GLY A 457 29.02 8.37 24.53
C GLY A 457 28.80 6.87 24.32
N VAL A 458 29.29 6.29 23.23
CA VAL A 458 29.10 4.84 22.99
C VAL A 458 30.01 3.97 23.88
N TRP A 459 31.16 4.49 24.32
CA TRP A 459 32.10 3.73 25.13
C TRP A 459 31.90 3.96 26.63
N ARG A 460 31.90 2.87 27.40
CA ARG A 460 31.87 2.87 28.87
C ARG A 460 33.18 2.29 29.37
N LYS A 461 33.92 3.05 30.18
CA LYS A 461 35.15 2.56 30.81
C LYS A 461 34.79 1.40 31.76
N LEU A 462 35.51 0.29 31.66
CA LEU A 462 35.36 -0.89 32.51
C LEU A 462 36.20 -0.82 33.78
#